data_AF-A0A7J9L513-F1
#
_entry.id   AF-A0A7J9L513-F1
#
_cell.length_a   1.000
_cell.length_b   1.000
_cell.length_c   1.000
_cell.angle_alpha   90.00
_cell.angle_beta   90.00
_cell.angle_gamma   90.00
#
_symmetry.space_group_name_H-M   'P 1'
#
loop_
_entity.id
_entity.type
_entity.pdbx_description
1 polymer ?
#
loop_
_entity_poly.entity_id
_entity_poly.type
_entity_poly.pdbx_seq_one_letter_code
_entity_poly.pdbx_strand_id
1 'polypeptide(L)'
;SEYQILETYIHNLPAPPSSLIEQYLKDVGFLHMDRMGMGCKLNPTLVRVLVERWRSETHAFHLPCGECTMTLEDMQLQLRLSMDGSVVIGSVVTVDWRDVCEQLLGKVPNAIYEVLIDMNWLKINFGELDTESNEVEREQHTWSYIFMIIEGFLMPNKSQNFVHLRWLLKLVNFSEAGELSWGSSTLVTLYPEM
;
A
#
# COMPACT_ATOMS: atom_id res chain seq x y z
N SER A 1 11.35 -2.25 19.05
CA SER A 1 11.16 -3.70 18.91
C SER A 1 10.32 -3.95 17.66
N GLU A 2 10.28 -5.18 17.13
CA GLU A 2 9.44 -5.56 15.96
C GLU A 2 7.96 -5.19 16.14
N TYR A 3 7.49 -5.18 17.38
CA TYR A 3 6.15 -4.73 17.76
C TYR A 3 5.87 -3.25 17.43
N GLN A 4 6.87 -2.38 17.61
CA GLN A 4 6.75 -0.95 17.32
C GLN A 4 6.71 -0.66 15.82
N ILE A 5 7.32 -1.53 15.01
CA ILE A 5 7.27 -1.50 13.56
C ILE A 5 5.86 -1.87 13.08
N LEU A 6 5.27 -2.94 13.64
CA LEU A 6 3.90 -3.36 13.34
C LEU A 6 2.85 -2.31 13.72
N GLU A 7 2.98 -1.66 14.88
CA GLU A 7 2.07 -0.55 15.25
C GLU A 7 2.20 0.64 14.29
N THR A 8 3.41 0.94 13.83
CA THR A 8 3.63 2.01 12.84
C THR A 8 2.96 1.69 11.50
N TYR A 9 3.02 0.43 11.04
CA TYR A 9 2.31 0.00 9.82
C TYR A 9 0.79 0.12 9.94
N ILE A 10 0.23 -0.30 11.08
CA ILE A 10 -1.21 -0.19 11.34
C ILE A 10 -1.64 1.28 11.40
N HIS A 11 -0.84 2.16 12.00
CA HIS A 11 -1.10 3.60 12.06
C HIS A 11 -0.95 4.33 10.71
N ASN A 12 -0.31 3.69 9.73
CA ASN A 12 -0.12 4.25 8.39
C ASN A 12 -1.23 3.90 7.40
N LEU A 13 -2.16 3.01 7.77
CA LEU A 13 -3.33 2.76 6.95
C LEU A 13 -4.24 4.00 6.91
N PRO A 14 -4.70 4.42 5.72
CA PRO A 14 -5.66 5.51 5.61
C PRO A 14 -7.03 5.09 6.18
N ALA A 15 -7.86 6.08 6.48
CA ALA A 15 -9.26 5.87 6.89
C ALA A 15 -10.09 5.19 5.78
N PRO A 16 -11.33 4.75 6.03
CA PRO A 16 -12.19 4.21 4.99
C PRO A 16 -12.32 5.17 3.80
N PRO A 17 -12.28 4.68 2.55
CA PRO A 17 -12.42 5.51 1.39
C PRO A 17 -13.84 6.05 1.31
N SER A 18 -13.98 7.26 0.81
CA SER A 18 -15.28 7.81 0.46
C SER A 18 -15.94 6.98 -0.64
N SER A 19 -17.27 6.85 -0.62
CA SER A 19 -18.02 6.19 -1.70
C SER A 19 -17.80 6.87 -3.07
N LEU A 20 -17.36 8.13 -3.06
CA LEU A 20 -17.01 8.90 -4.25
C LEU A 20 -15.83 8.35 -5.04
N ILE A 21 -14.95 7.55 -4.42
CA ILE A 21 -13.76 6.99 -5.07
C ILE A 21 -13.82 5.47 -5.29
N GLU A 22 -14.90 4.81 -4.84
CA GLU A 22 -15.03 3.35 -4.92
C GLU A 22 -14.86 2.81 -6.34
N GLN A 23 -15.39 3.52 -7.35
CA GLN A 23 -15.27 3.09 -8.74
C GLN A 23 -13.82 3.13 -9.22
N TYR A 24 -13.06 4.18 -8.90
CA TYR A 24 -11.63 4.22 -9.24
C TYR A 24 -10.85 3.11 -8.52
N LEU A 25 -11.14 2.86 -7.24
CA LEU A 25 -10.51 1.76 -6.50
C LEU A 25 -10.84 0.39 -7.11
N LYS A 26 -12.04 0.23 -7.67
CA LYS A 26 -12.43 -0.98 -8.38
C LYS A 26 -11.63 -1.15 -9.67
N ASP A 27 -11.45 -0.07 -10.43
CA ASP A 27 -10.75 -0.10 -11.70
C ASP A 27 -9.27 -0.47 -11.53
N VAL A 28 -8.63 -0.03 -10.43
CA VAL A 28 -7.24 -0.41 -10.12
C VAL A 28 -7.14 -1.77 -9.39
N GLY A 29 -8.26 -2.35 -8.95
CA GLY A 29 -8.28 -3.61 -8.20
C GLY A 29 -7.96 -3.48 -6.70
N PHE A 30 -7.99 -2.26 -6.14
CA PHE A 30 -7.69 -1.97 -4.73
C PHE A 30 -8.94 -1.94 -3.83
N LEU A 31 -10.15 -2.01 -4.39
CA LEU A 31 -11.40 -1.92 -3.62
C LEU A 31 -11.50 -2.95 -2.47
N HIS A 32 -10.91 -4.14 -2.63
CA HIS A 32 -10.96 -5.17 -1.59
C HIS A 32 -9.97 -4.95 -0.43
N MET A 33 -8.90 -4.19 -0.66
CA MET A 33 -7.83 -3.95 0.33
C MET A 33 -8.32 -3.12 1.51
N ASP A 34 -9.23 -2.18 1.23
CA ASP A 34 -9.96 -1.40 2.23
C ASP A 34 -10.56 -2.26 3.35
N ARG A 35 -11.21 -3.36 2.97
CA ARG A 35 -11.95 -4.23 3.91
C ARG A 35 -11.03 -5.05 4.82
N MET A 36 -9.79 -5.32 4.38
CA MET A 36 -8.82 -6.13 5.11
C MET A 36 -8.05 -5.31 6.16
N GLY A 37 -7.68 -4.07 5.83
CA GLY A 37 -6.92 -3.19 6.73
C GLY A 37 -7.71 -2.65 7.93
N MET A 38 -9.04 -2.55 7.81
CA MET A 38 -9.85 -1.78 8.77
C MET A 38 -10.81 -2.61 9.64
N GLY A 39 -11.09 -3.86 9.26
CA GLY A 39 -11.95 -4.78 10.03
C GLY A 39 -11.19 -5.69 10.99
N CYS A 40 -9.91 -5.91 10.75
CA CYS A 40 -9.09 -6.81 11.54
C CYS A 40 -8.53 -6.08 12.76
N LYS A 41 -9.20 -6.20 13.91
CA LYS A 41 -8.54 -5.95 15.20
C LYS A 41 -7.43 -6.98 15.37
N LEU A 42 -6.24 -6.65 14.88
CA LEU A 42 -5.05 -7.45 15.08
C LEU A 42 -4.83 -7.59 16.58
N ASN A 43 -4.93 -8.81 17.10
CA ASN A 43 -4.64 -9.07 18.50
C ASN A 43 -3.12 -9.03 18.68
N PRO A 44 -2.55 -8.06 19.43
CA PRO A 44 -1.12 -7.94 19.64
C PRO A 44 -0.45 -9.23 20.10
N THR A 45 -1.16 -10.01 20.91
CA THR A 45 -0.67 -11.27 21.47
C THR A 45 -0.61 -12.36 20.39
N LEU A 46 -1.61 -12.45 19.52
CA LEU A 46 -1.60 -13.40 18.41
C LEU A 46 -0.51 -13.05 17.39
N VAL A 47 -0.37 -11.76 17.05
CA VAL A 47 0.69 -11.30 16.14
C VAL A 47 2.07 -11.66 16.70
N ARG A 48 2.31 -11.38 17.98
CA ARG A 48 3.58 -11.76 18.63
C ARG A 48 3.83 -13.26 18.58
N VAL A 49 2.83 -14.09 18.89
CA VAL A 49 2.96 -15.55 18.86
C VAL A 49 3.25 -16.05 17.44
N LEU A 50 2.66 -15.46 16.41
CA LEU A 50 2.95 -15.79 15.02
C LEU A 50 4.38 -15.39 14.63
N VAL A 51 4.81 -14.18 14.99
CA VAL A 51 6.18 -13.70 14.76
C VAL A 51 7.21 -14.63 15.43
N GLU A 52 7.01 -14.99 16.70
CA GLU A 52 7.92 -15.89 17.44
C GLU A 52 7.99 -17.32 16.85
N ARG A 53 6.93 -17.75 16.16
CA ARG A 53 6.80 -19.08 15.58
C ARG A 53 7.14 -19.12 14.09
N TRP A 54 7.42 -17.99 13.47
CA TRP A 54 7.86 -17.92 12.08
C TRP A 54 9.26 -18.53 11.92
N ARG A 55 9.49 -19.19 10.79
CA ARG A 55 10.79 -19.71 10.35
C ARG A 55 11.05 -19.21 8.95
N SER A 56 11.99 -18.27 8.82
CA SER A 56 12.32 -17.64 7.53
C SER A 56 12.96 -18.65 6.57
N GLU A 57 13.62 -19.70 7.07
CA GLU A 57 14.24 -20.72 6.21
C GLU A 57 13.23 -21.59 5.47
N THR A 58 12.04 -21.81 6.05
CA THR A 58 10.99 -22.67 5.48
C THR A 58 9.72 -21.90 5.11
N HIS A 59 9.68 -20.59 5.37
CA HIS A 59 8.54 -19.71 5.20
C HIS A 59 7.25 -20.29 5.80
N ALA A 60 7.37 -20.84 7.01
CA ALA A 60 6.30 -21.54 7.71
C ALA A 60 6.20 -21.14 9.19
N PHE A 61 4.98 -21.20 9.73
CA PHE A 61 4.71 -21.05 11.15
C PHE A 61 4.77 -22.41 11.85
N HIS A 62 5.55 -22.49 12.93
CA HIS A 62 5.61 -23.67 13.79
C HIS A 62 4.53 -23.61 14.88
N LEU A 63 3.34 -24.13 14.56
CA LEU A 63 2.17 -24.16 15.44
C LEU A 63 2.15 -25.45 16.29
N PRO A 64 1.40 -25.49 17.41
CA PRO A 64 1.30 -26.71 18.23
C PRO A 64 0.71 -27.91 17.48
N CYS A 65 -0.04 -27.64 16.40
CA CYS A 65 -0.64 -28.64 15.52
C CYS A 65 0.25 -29.07 14.35
N GLY A 66 1.47 -28.52 14.23
CA GLY A 66 2.39 -28.78 13.12
C GLY A 66 2.87 -27.50 12.42
N GLU A 67 3.51 -27.68 11.27
CA GLU A 67 3.95 -26.57 10.43
C GLU A 67 2.82 -26.08 9.52
N CYS A 68 2.66 -24.77 9.44
CA CYS A 68 1.71 -24.11 8.55
C CYS A 68 2.49 -23.21 7.60
N THR A 69 2.61 -23.62 6.34
CA THR A 69 3.26 -22.83 5.29
C THR A 69 2.23 -21.87 4.69
N MET A 70 2.53 -20.57 4.65
CA MET A 70 1.72 -19.64 3.85
C MET A 70 2.09 -19.81 2.39
N THR A 71 1.13 -20.26 1.59
CA THR A 71 1.36 -20.41 0.15
C THR A 71 1.13 -19.09 -0.58
N LEU A 72 1.63 -19.01 -1.81
CA LEU A 72 1.36 -17.89 -2.71
C LEU A 72 -0.14 -17.72 -2.97
N GLU A 73 -0.89 -18.83 -3.02
CA GLU A 73 -2.34 -18.87 -3.17
C GLU A 73 -3.05 -18.30 -1.92
N ASP A 74 -2.57 -18.62 -0.71
CA ASP A 74 -3.10 -18.04 0.53
C ASP A 74 -2.90 -16.52 0.58
N MET A 75 -1.74 -16.03 0.15
CA MET A 75 -1.48 -14.59 0.08
C MET A 75 -2.31 -13.91 -1.01
N GLN A 76 -2.53 -14.55 -2.16
CA GLN A 76 -3.44 -14.06 -3.20
C GLN A 76 -4.89 -13.99 -2.70
N LEU A 77 -5.35 -15.01 -1.97
CA LEU A 77 -6.69 -15.04 -1.38
C LEU A 77 -6.87 -13.97 -0.29
N GLN A 78 -5.82 -13.70 0.50
CA GLN A 78 -5.83 -12.67 1.53
C GLN A 78 -5.79 -11.25 0.96
N LEU A 79 -4.91 -10.97 -0.01
CA LEU A 79 -4.75 -9.64 -0.57
C LEU A 79 -5.78 -9.33 -1.66
N ARG A 80 -6.31 -10.34 -2.35
CA ARG A 80 -7.24 -10.18 -3.50
C ARG A 80 -6.73 -9.21 -4.57
N LEU A 81 -5.42 -9.08 -4.71
CA LEU A 81 -4.77 -8.30 -5.74
C LEU A 81 -4.56 -9.14 -7.00
N SER A 82 -4.48 -8.47 -8.15
CA SER A 82 -4.16 -9.14 -9.42
C SER A 82 -2.76 -9.75 -9.38
N MET A 83 -2.66 -11.03 -9.75
CA MET A 83 -1.40 -11.77 -9.89
C MET A 83 -0.99 -11.92 -11.36
N ASP A 84 -1.95 -11.90 -12.28
CA ASP A 84 -1.72 -12.17 -13.72
C ASP A 84 -1.42 -10.91 -14.54
N GLY A 85 -1.21 -9.78 -13.87
CA GLY A 85 -0.92 -8.51 -14.51
C GLY A 85 0.52 -8.35 -15.03
N SER A 86 0.78 -7.21 -15.66
CA SER A 86 2.13 -6.83 -16.09
C SER A 86 3.04 -6.60 -14.89
N VAL A 87 4.33 -6.95 -15.03
CA VAL A 87 5.33 -6.73 -13.97
C VAL A 87 5.44 -5.24 -13.66
N VAL A 88 5.41 -4.88 -12.37
CA VAL A 88 5.61 -3.50 -11.96
C VAL A 88 7.09 -3.16 -12.02
N ILE A 89 7.55 -2.73 -13.20
CA ILE A 89 8.94 -2.30 -13.42
C ILE A 89 9.09 -0.83 -13.05
N GLY A 90 9.98 -0.52 -12.11
CA GLY A 90 10.37 0.85 -11.75
C GLY A 90 11.27 1.46 -12.82
N SER A 91 10.70 2.00 -13.89
CA SER A 91 11.47 2.83 -14.83
C SER A 91 11.53 4.24 -14.29
N VAL A 92 12.74 4.68 -13.93
CA VAL A 92 13.02 6.05 -13.50
C VAL A 92 13.41 6.82 -14.76
N VAL A 93 12.41 7.36 -15.45
CA VAL A 93 12.67 8.49 -16.35
C VAL A 93 13.21 9.62 -15.47
N THR A 94 14.11 10.45 -15.98
CA THR A 94 14.48 11.70 -15.30
C THR A 94 13.25 12.59 -15.27
N VAL A 95 12.50 12.56 -14.16
CA VAL A 95 11.27 13.32 -13.98
C VAL A 95 11.49 14.34 -12.85
N ASP A 96 10.95 15.54 -13.00
CA ASP A 96 10.83 16.48 -11.90
C ASP A 96 9.71 16.03 -10.97
N TRP A 97 10.07 15.58 -9.76
CA TRP A 97 9.12 15.09 -8.78
C TRP A 97 8.18 16.16 -8.25
N ARG A 98 8.55 17.45 -8.32
CA ARG A 98 7.62 18.53 -7.99
C ARG A 98 6.52 18.61 -9.03
N ASP A 99 6.86 18.53 -10.31
CA ASP A 99 5.88 18.55 -11.39
C ASP A 99 4.93 17.35 -11.32
N VAL A 100 5.44 16.16 -10.96
CA VAL A 100 4.61 14.96 -10.76
C VAL A 100 3.62 15.15 -9.62
N CYS A 101 4.08 15.68 -8.48
CA CYS A 101 3.20 15.97 -7.34
C CYS A 101 2.17 17.04 -7.69
N GLU A 102 2.55 18.10 -8.42
CA GLU A 102 1.59 19.12 -8.85
C GLU A 102 0.54 18.54 -9.79
N GLN A 103 0.94 17.73 -10.78
CA GLN A 103 0.03 17.17 -11.77
C GLN A 103 -0.91 16.12 -11.16
N LEU A 104 -0.38 15.21 -10.34
CA LEU A 104 -1.14 14.07 -9.83
C LEU A 104 -1.76 14.33 -8.46
N LEU A 105 -1.20 15.22 -7.64
CA LEU A 105 -1.77 15.50 -6.31
C LEU A 105 -2.37 16.91 -6.22
N GLY A 106 -2.16 17.77 -7.22
CA GLY A 106 -2.59 19.18 -7.19
C GLY A 106 -1.86 20.00 -6.12
N LYS A 107 -0.86 19.42 -5.47
CA LYS A 107 -0.13 19.98 -4.34
C LYS A 107 1.30 19.45 -4.32
N VAL A 108 2.25 20.33 -4.02
CA VAL A 108 3.65 19.97 -3.88
C VAL A 108 4.08 19.97 -2.41
N PRO A 109 4.68 18.88 -1.90
CA PRO A 109 5.27 18.87 -0.57
C PRO A 109 6.39 19.91 -0.41
N ASN A 110 6.48 20.50 0.79
CA ASN A 110 7.53 21.46 1.13
C ASN A 110 8.93 20.81 1.06
N ALA A 111 9.01 19.53 1.44
CA ALA A 111 10.24 18.74 1.39
C ALA A 111 10.01 17.47 0.57
N ILE A 112 10.84 17.29 -0.47
CA ILE A 112 10.99 16.05 -1.21
C ILE A 112 12.45 15.63 -1.00
N TYR A 113 12.66 14.47 -0.38
CA TYR A 113 14.01 13.94 -0.11
C TYR A 113 14.38 12.97 -1.22
N GLU A 114 15.05 13.48 -2.26
CA GLU A 114 15.35 12.80 -3.54
C GLU A 114 14.08 12.39 -4.29
N VAL A 115 13.40 11.36 -3.80
CA VAL A 115 12.23 10.70 -4.39
C VAL A 115 11.17 10.32 -3.34
N LEU A 116 11.39 10.76 -2.09
CA LEU A 116 10.59 10.42 -0.92
C LEU A 116 9.80 11.63 -0.43
N ILE A 117 8.55 11.40 -0.02
CA ILE A 117 7.70 12.39 0.64
C ILE A 117 7.17 11.84 1.96
N ASP A 118 6.78 12.72 2.89
CA ASP A 118 6.29 12.32 4.21
C ASP A 118 4.86 11.74 4.13
N MET A 119 4.64 10.56 4.72
CA MET A 119 3.31 9.93 4.80
C MET A 119 2.30 10.81 5.55
N ASN A 120 2.71 11.54 6.60
CA ASN A 120 1.84 12.45 7.32
C ASN A 120 1.43 13.65 6.46
N TRP A 121 2.26 14.07 5.51
CA TRP A 121 1.86 15.12 4.57
C TRP A 121 0.69 14.64 3.70
N LEU A 122 0.70 13.39 3.24
CA LEU A 122 -0.43 12.80 2.51
C LEU A 122 -1.69 12.73 3.37
N LYS A 123 -1.57 12.21 4.60
CA LYS A 123 -2.69 12.13 5.54
C LYS A 123 -3.31 13.49 5.85
N ILE A 124 -2.50 14.53 6.04
CA ILE A 124 -2.98 15.89 6.33
C ILE A 124 -3.70 16.49 5.11
N ASN A 125 -3.19 16.25 3.90
CA ASN A 125 -3.70 16.89 2.70
C ASN A 125 -4.85 16.15 2.01
N PHE A 126 -4.97 14.84 2.25
CA PHE A 126 -5.88 13.94 1.55
C PHE A 126 -6.57 12.94 2.49
N GLY A 127 -6.53 13.16 3.81
CA GLY A 127 -7.16 12.25 4.78
C GLY A 127 -8.68 12.25 4.72
N GLU A 128 -9.29 13.33 4.22
CA GLU A 128 -10.73 13.48 4.04
C GLU A 128 -11.02 14.01 2.63
N LEU A 129 -12.17 13.61 2.08
CA LEU A 129 -12.67 14.06 0.77
C LEU A 129 -14.02 14.74 0.95
N ASP A 130 -14.15 15.95 0.44
CA ASP A 130 -15.42 16.68 0.44
C ASP A 130 -16.46 15.98 -0.44
N THR A 131 -17.70 15.90 0.05
CA THR A 131 -18.86 15.42 -0.70
C THR A 131 -19.14 16.23 -1.98
N GLU A 132 -18.76 17.51 -2.00
CA GLU A 132 -18.92 18.39 -3.15
C GLU A 132 -17.69 18.43 -4.08
N SER A 133 -16.70 17.55 -3.84
CA SER A 133 -15.48 17.48 -4.64
C SER A 133 -15.75 17.24 -6.13
N ASN A 134 -14.97 17.92 -6.98
CA ASN A 134 -15.00 17.73 -8.42
C ASN A 134 -14.21 16.49 -8.86
N GLU A 135 -14.28 16.14 -10.14
CA GLU A 135 -13.63 14.94 -10.67
C GLU A 135 -12.11 14.93 -10.45
N VAL A 136 -11.43 16.05 -10.71
CA VAL A 136 -9.97 16.19 -10.52
C VAL A 136 -9.58 16.00 -9.06
N GLU A 137 -10.34 16.57 -8.11
CA GLU A 137 -10.10 16.39 -6.67
C GLU A 137 -10.31 14.94 -6.23
N ARG A 138 -11.28 14.24 -6.83
CA ARG A 138 -11.50 12.80 -6.56
C ARG A 138 -10.37 11.95 -7.10
N GLU A 139 -9.84 12.25 -8.28
CA GLU A 139 -8.68 11.56 -8.83
C GLU A 139 -7.44 11.78 -7.96
N GLN A 140 -7.14 13.05 -7.60
CA GLN A 140 -6.06 13.43 -6.67
C GLN A 140 -6.15 12.70 -5.33
N HIS A 141 -7.34 12.66 -4.75
CA HIS A 141 -7.59 11.94 -3.52
C HIS A 141 -7.40 10.42 -3.71
N THR A 142 -7.90 9.86 -4.82
CA THR A 142 -7.74 8.42 -5.13
C THR A 142 -6.28 8.03 -5.28
N TRP A 143 -5.49 8.80 -6.04
CA TRP A 143 -4.06 8.53 -6.21
C TRP A 143 -3.33 8.57 -4.87
N SER A 144 -3.59 9.58 -4.04
CA SER A 144 -3.05 9.66 -2.68
C SER A 144 -3.46 8.45 -1.82
N TYR A 145 -4.74 8.06 -1.89
CA TYR A 145 -5.28 6.94 -1.13
C TYR A 145 -4.60 5.61 -1.47
N ILE A 146 -4.53 5.27 -2.76
CA ILE A 146 -3.87 4.04 -3.24
C ILE A 146 -2.37 4.11 -2.90
N PHE A 147 -1.75 5.29 -3.03
CA PHE A 147 -0.34 5.47 -2.72
C PHE A 147 -0.03 5.21 -1.23
N MET A 148 -0.90 5.67 -0.32
CA MET A 148 -0.80 5.36 1.12
C MET A 148 -0.95 3.85 1.39
N ILE A 149 -1.85 3.14 0.68
CA ILE A 149 -1.97 1.68 0.81
C ILE A 149 -0.70 0.97 0.33
N ILE A 150 -0.17 1.38 -0.82
CA ILE A 150 1.02 0.75 -1.40
C ILE A 150 2.20 0.86 -0.43
N GLU A 151 2.55 2.06 0.02
CA GLU A 151 3.75 2.26 0.85
C GLU A 151 3.51 2.06 2.35
N GLY A 152 2.26 2.07 2.79
CA GLY A 152 1.89 1.82 4.19
C GLY A 152 1.67 0.34 4.51
N PHE A 153 1.32 -0.48 3.51
CA PHE A 153 0.90 -1.87 3.73
C PHE A 153 1.50 -2.88 2.75
N LEU A 154 1.46 -2.63 1.44
CA LEU A 154 1.84 -3.64 0.43
C LEU A 154 3.34 -3.74 0.23
N MET A 155 4.00 -2.60 0.09
CA MET A 155 5.41 -2.48 -0.22
C MET A 155 6.03 -1.50 0.78
N PRO A 156 6.02 -1.85 2.07
CA PRO A 156 6.48 -0.96 3.10
C PRO A 156 7.97 -0.64 2.95
N ASN A 157 8.29 0.65 2.94
CA ASN A 157 9.67 1.10 2.93
C ASN A 157 10.26 1.08 4.35
N LYS A 158 11.56 0.77 4.47
CA LYS A 158 12.31 0.78 5.75
C LYS A 158 12.31 2.16 6.40
N SER A 159 12.10 3.21 5.62
CA SER A 159 11.84 4.55 6.11
C SER A 159 10.41 4.65 6.63
N GLN A 160 10.24 4.37 7.92
CA GLN A 160 8.97 4.20 8.68
C GLN A 160 7.86 5.25 8.46
N ASN A 161 8.15 6.39 7.83
CA ASN A 161 7.18 7.47 7.60
C ASN A 161 7.37 8.18 6.24
N PHE A 162 8.11 7.59 5.31
CA PHE A 162 8.33 8.16 3.98
C PHE A 162 7.84 7.22 2.90
N VAL A 163 7.23 7.80 1.87
CA VAL A 163 6.69 7.07 0.72
C VAL A 163 7.45 7.39 -0.55
N HIS A 164 7.72 6.38 -1.37
CA HIS A 164 8.50 6.54 -2.59
C HIS A 164 7.64 6.92 -3.80
N LEU A 165 7.88 8.10 -4.38
CA LEU A 165 7.10 8.67 -5.50
C LEU A 165 7.07 7.83 -6.79
N ARG A 166 7.91 6.79 -6.90
CA ARG A 166 7.95 5.91 -8.09
C ARG A 166 6.61 5.21 -8.32
N TRP A 167 5.86 4.92 -7.25
CA TRP A 167 4.59 4.21 -7.35
C TRP A 167 3.46 5.13 -7.81
N LEU A 168 3.55 6.42 -7.51
CA LEU A 168 2.58 7.41 -7.96
C LEU A 168 2.53 7.48 -9.50
N LEU A 169 3.70 7.36 -10.17
CA LEU A 169 3.77 7.27 -11.63
C LEU A 169 3.07 6.04 -12.23
N LYS A 170 2.85 4.98 -11.44
CA LYS A 170 2.14 3.78 -11.88
C LYS A 170 0.64 3.89 -11.74
N LEU A 171 0.15 4.95 -11.10
CA LEU A 171 -1.27 5.15 -10.85
C LEU A 171 -1.91 6.17 -11.81
N VAL A 172 -1.11 6.88 -12.62
CA VAL A 172 -1.56 7.96 -13.52
C VAL A 172 -2.79 7.56 -14.34
N ASN A 173 -2.80 6.35 -14.89
CA ASN A 173 -3.95 5.79 -15.58
C ASN A 173 -4.50 4.64 -14.75
N PHE A 174 -5.71 4.80 -14.19
CA PHE A 174 -6.34 3.78 -13.35
C PHE A 174 -6.57 2.45 -14.08
N SER A 175 -6.90 2.47 -15.36
CA SER A 175 -7.10 1.26 -16.16
C SER A 175 -5.80 0.49 -16.34
N GLU A 176 -4.72 1.17 -16.74
CA GLU A 176 -3.40 0.55 -16.89
C GLU A 176 -2.88 0.06 -15.54
N ALA A 177 -3.12 0.82 -14.47
CA ALA A 177 -2.76 0.44 -13.12
C ALA A 177 -3.50 -0.84 -12.67
N GLY A 178 -4.76 -1.03 -13.07
CA GLY A 178 -5.53 -2.25 -12.79
C GLY A 178 -4.99 -3.49 -13.50
N GLU A 179 -4.25 -3.32 -14.59
CA GLU A 179 -3.60 -4.41 -15.33
C GLU A 179 -2.23 -4.82 -14.75
N LEU A 180 -1.77 -4.14 -13.69
CA LEU A 180 -0.48 -4.46 -13.05
C LEU A 180 -0.61 -5.61 -12.04
N SER A 181 0.46 -6.41 -11.95
CA SER A 181 0.56 -7.51 -10.97
C SER A 181 0.97 -6.99 -9.59
N TRP A 182 0.10 -6.18 -8.96
CA TRP A 182 0.33 -5.64 -7.64
C TRP A 182 0.55 -6.72 -6.58
N GLY A 183 -0.13 -7.86 -6.71
CA GLY A 183 0.05 -8.99 -5.80
C GLY A 183 1.46 -9.58 -5.92
N SER A 184 1.96 -9.85 -7.13
CA SER A 184 3.33 -10.38 -7.30
C SER A 184 4.39 -9.40 -6.81
N SER A 185 4.22 -8.10 -7.07
CA SER A 185 5.15 -7.07 -6.57
C SER A 185 5.15 -6.96 -5.04
N THR A 186 3.98 -7.09 -4.43
CA THR A 186 3.83 -7.18 -2.97
C THR A 186 4.62 -8.37 -2.43
N LEU A 187 4.46 -9.56 -3.03
CA LEU A 187 5.18 -10.76 -2.60
C LEU A 187 6.69 -10.65 -2.71
N VAL A 188 7.20 -10.13 -3.83
CA VAL A 188 8.63 -9.91 -4.03
C VAL A 188 9.19 -8.94 -2.98
N THR A 189 8.38 -7.99 -2.52
CA THR A 189 8.79 -7.03 -1.50
C THR A 189 8.72 -7.61 -0.09
N LEU A 190 7.68 -8.39 0.22
CA LEU A 190 7.46 -8.93 1.57
C LEU A 190 8.32 -10.16 1.86
N TYR A 191 8.47 -11.09 0.90
CA TYR A 191 9.11 -12.38 1.14
C TYR A 191 10.56 -12.29 1.64
N PRO A 192 11.41 -11.35 1.16
CA PRO A 192 12.76 -11.17 1.69
C PRO A 192 12.82 -10.54 3.09
N GLU A 193 11.74 -9.90 3.54
CA GLU A 193 11.66 -9.22 4.84
C GLU A 193 11.03 -10.11 5.93
N MET A 194 10.61 -11.33 5.57
CA MET A 194 10.07 -12.36 6.48
C MET A 194 11.12 -13.42 6.79
#